data_AF-A0A9D2U593-F1
#
_entry.id   AF-A0A9D2U593-F1
#
_cell.length_a   1.000
_cell.length_b   1.000
_cell.length_c   1.000
_cell.angle_alpha   90.00
_cell.angle_beta   90.00
_cell.angle_gamma   90.00
#
_symmetry.space_group_name_H-M   'P 1'
#
loop_
_entity.id
_entity.type
_entity.pdbx_description
1 polymer ?
#
loop_
_entity_poly.entity_id
_entity_poly.type
_entity_poly.pdbx_seq_one_letter_code
_entity_poly.pdbx_strand_id
1 'polypeptide(L)'
;MASTKFYGTGRRKSSVARVYLVPGTGKITINKRDIDEYFGLETLKVVVRQPLVLTETSDKFDVLVNVHGGGFTGQAGAIRHGISRALL
;
A
#
# COMPACT_ATOMS: atom_id res chain seq x y z
N MET A 1 24.45 -1.83 -2.44
CA MET A 1 23.54 -2.40 -3.46
C MET A 1 22.34 -1.47 -3.55
N ALA A 2 22.13 -0.82 -4.70
CA ALA A 2 21.01 0.08 -4.90
C ALA A 2 19.71 -0.75 -4.86
N SER A 3 19.05 -0.76 -3.70
CA SER A 3 17.72 -1.34 -3.57
C SER A 3 16.82 -0.53 -4.49
N THR A 4 16.39 -1.14 -5.60
CA THR A 4 15.44 -0.57 -6.54
C THR A 4 14.13 -0.37 -5.78
N LYS A 5 13.90 0.87 -5.35
CA LYS A 5 12.67 1.29 -4.66
C LYS A 5 11.73 1.82 -5.72
N PHE A 6 10.63 1.12 -5.98
CA PHE A 6 9.59 1.65 -6.84
C PHE A 6 8.72 2.58 -6.03
N TYR A 7 8.42 3.76 -6.57
CA TYR A 7 7.67 4.80 -5.89
C TYR A 7 6.34 5.04 -6.59
N GLY A 8 5.26 5.02 -5.81
CA GLY A 8 3.92 5.32 -6.27
C GLY A 8 3.24 6.31 -5.35
N THR A 9 2.48 7.23 -5.94
CA THR A 9 1.60 8.13 -5.17
C THR A 9 0.16 7.84 -5.49
N GLY A 10 -0.63 7.55 -4.47
CA GLY A 10 -2.06 7.36 -4.58
C GLY A 10 -2.82 8.50 -3.89
N ARG A 11 -3.92 8.93 -4.50
CA ARG A 11 -4.80 9.96 -3.92
C ARG A 11 -6.24 9.51 -4.09
N ARG A 12 -7.05 9.66 -3.04
CA ARG A 12 -8.50 9.38 -3.09
C ARG A 12 -9.22 10.30 -2.12
N LYS A 13 -10.23 11.04 -2.61
CA LYS A 13 -10.90 12.10 -1.84
C LYS A 13 -9.84 13.06 -1.25
N SER A 14 -9.84 13.26 0.06
CA SER A 14 -8.85 14.07 0.80
C SER A 14 -7.63 13.27 1.31
N SER A 15 -7.53 11.97 1.00
CA SER A 15 -6.42 11.11 1.44
C SER A 15 -5.30 11.05 0.41
N VAL A 16 -4.07 11.16 0.88
CA VAL A 16 -2.83 11.04 0.08
C VAL A 16 -1.96 9.94 0.66
N ALA A 17 -1.56 8.99 -0.18
CA ALA A 17 -0.70 7.87 0.14
C ALA A 17 0.58 7.93 -0.70
N ARG A 18 1.73 7.88 -0.04
CA ARG A 18 3.05 7.67 -0.64
C ARG A 18 3.43 6.22 -0.40
N VAL A 19 3.65 5.48 -1.47
CA VAL A 19 3.94 4.04 -1.46
C VAL A 19 5.35 3.84 -2.00
N TYR A 20 6.11 3.03 -1.29
CA TYR A 20 7.40 2.52 -1.72
C TYR A 20 7.32 1.00 -1.77
N LEU A 21 7.62 0.42 -2.92
CA LEU A 21 7.80 -1.02 -3.06
C LEU A 21 9.29 -1.34 -3.01
N VAL A 22 9.62 -2.35 -2.23
CA VAL A 22 10.97 -2.89 -2.10
C VAL A 22 10.88 -4.38 -2.33
N PRO A 23 11.74 -5.00 -3.16
CA PRO A 23 11.75 -6.46 -3.31
C PRO A 23 12.01 -7.11 -1.95
N GLY A 24 11.16 -8.05 -1.55
CA GLY A 24 11.13 -8.59 -0.19
C GLY A 24 10.10 -9.70 0.00
N THR A 25 9.58 -9.82 1.22
CA THR A 25 8.76 -10.95 1.71
C THR A 25 7.25 -10.77 1.60
N GLY A 26 6.76 -9.62 1.15
CA GLY A 26 5.31 -9.32 1.09
C GLY A 26 4.77 -8.56 2.30
N LYS A 27 5.64 -7.99 3.13
CA LYS A 27 5.22 -7.27 4.34
C LYS A 27 4.65 -5.90 3.98
N ILE A 28 3.42 -5.63 4.42
CA ILE A 28 2.74 -4.34 4.21
C ILE A 28 2.76 -3.55 5.52
N THR A 29 3.45 -2.42 5.51
CA THR A 29 3.54 -1.49 6.64
C THR A 29 2.95 -0.13 6.27
N ILE A 30 2.14 0.42 7.17
CA ILE A 30 1.42 1.68 7.00
C ILE A 30 1.74 2.59 8.18
N ASN A 31 2.34 3.77 7.93
CA ASN A 31 2.72 4.73 8.96
C ASN A 31 3.51 4.08 10.12
N LYS A 32 4.42 3.14 9.79
CA LYS A 32 5.23 2.33 10.75
C LYS A 32 4.44 1.32 11.59
N ARG A 33 3.19 1.02 11.24
CA ARG A 33 2.36 -0.03 11.85
C ARG A 33 2.05 -1.12 10.84
N ASP A 34 1.76 -2.33 11.31
CA ASP A 34 1.33 -3.42 10.44
C ASP A 34 -0.11 -3.18 9.92
N ILE A 35 -0.43 -3.72 8.73
CA ILE A 35 -1.73 -3.52 8.08
C ILE A 35 -2.91 -3.96 8.98
N ASP A 36 -2.69 -5.00 9.80
CA ASP A 36 -3.71 -5.57 10.69
C ASP A 36 -4.02 -4.66 11.88
N GLU A 37 -3.02 -3.95 12.40
CA GLU A 37 -3.21 -2.96 13.47
C GLU A 37 -3.78 -1.64 12.94
N TYR A 38 -3.44 -1.28 11.70
CA TYR A 38 -3.89 -0.01 11.11
C TYR A 38 -5.33 -0.07 10.61
N PHE A 39 -5.73 -1.18 9.99
CA PHE A 39 -7.09 -1.39 9.52
C PHE A 39 -7.80 -2.43 10.38
N GLY A 40 -8.73 -1.97 11.23
CA GLY A 40 -9.57 -2.87 12.05
C GLY A 40 -10.61 -3.67 11.26
N LEU A 41 -10.88 -3.33 9.99
CA LEU A 41 -11.86 -3.99 9.12
C LEU A 41 -11.15 -4.81 8.04
N GLU A 42 -11.48 -6.10 7.94
CA GLU A 42 -10.92 -7.00 6.91
C GLU A 42 -11.21 -6.52 5.49
N THR A 43 -12.37 -5.91 5.26
CA THR A 43 -12.75 -5.39 3.94
C THR A 43 -11.75 -4.37 3.41
N LEU A 44 -11.15 -3.55 4.28
CA LEU A 44 -10.14 -2.56 3.90
C LEU A 44 -8.80 -3.22 3.57
N LYS A 45 -8.46 -4.32 4.26
CA LYS A 45 -7.24 -5.11 3.99
C LYS A 45 -7.31 -5.72 2.59
N VAL A 46 -8.46 -6.29 2.23
CA VAL A 46 -8.69 -6.87 0.89
C VAL A 46 -8.51 -5.81 -0.21
N VAL A 47 -9.05 -4.61 -0.02
CA VAL A 47 -8.93 -3.50 -0.99
C VAL A 47 -7.47 -3.11 -1.23
N VAL A 48 -6.63 -3.11 -0.20
CA VAL A 48 -5.20 -2.80 -0.33
C VAL A 48 -4.43 -3.92 -1.03
N ARG A 49 -4.82 -5.18 -0.78
CA ARG A 49 -4.16 -6.37 -1.37
C ARG A 49 -4.58 -6.66 -2.81
N GLN A 50 -5.76 -6.20 -3.26
CA GLN A 50 -6.27 -6.39 -4.63
C GLN A 50 -5.21 -6.27 -5.75
N PRO A 51 -4.43 -5.17 -5.86
CA PRO A 51 -3.45 -5.01 -6.94
C PRO A 51 -2.28 -5.99 -6.86
N LEU A 52 -1.88 -6.41 -5.65
CA LEU A 52 -0.81 -7.38 -5.44
C LEU A 52 -1.27 -8.79 -5.80
N VAL A 53 -2.52 -9.13 -5.46
CA VAL A 53 -3.15 -10.40 -5.83
C VAL A 53 -3.31 -10.51 -7.34
N LEU A 54 -3.76 -9.43 -7.99
CA LEU A 54 -3.97 -9.41 -9.45
C LEU A 54 -2.67 -9.57 -10.25
N THR A 55 -1.55 -9.14 -9.70
CA THR A 55 -0.23 -9.25 -10.35
C THR A 55 0.59 -10.45 -9.84
N GLU A 56 0.04 -11.26 -8.93
CA GLU A 56 0.75 -12.37 -8.27
C GLU A 56 2.11 -11.94 -7.67
N THR A 57 2.16 -10.69 -7.19
CA THR A 57 3.36 -10.08 -6.61
C THR A 57 3.30 -9.93 -5.09
N SER A 58 2.26 -10.49 -4.45
CA SER A 58 2.04 -10.45 -3.00
C SER A 58 3.26 -10.82 -2.18
N ASP A 59 4.01 -11.82 -2.63
CA ASP A 59 5.11 -12.43 -1.86
C ASP A 59 6.49 -11.97 -2.35
N LYS A 60 6.52 -11.04 -3.32
CA LYS A 60 7.76 -10.58 -3.97
C LYS A 60 8.20 -9.19 -3.53
N PHE A 61 7.27 -8.37 -3.00
CA PHE A 61 7.56 -6.99 -2.63
C PHE A 61 7.00 -6.65 -1.24
N ASP A 62 7.87 -6.09 -0.41
CA ASP A 62 7.46 -5.38 0.79
C ASP A 62 6.92 -3.99 0.40
N VAL A 63 5.81 -3.61 1.03
CA VAL A 63 5.11 -2.35 0.77
C VAL A 63 5.26 -1.44 1.99
N LEU A 64 5.93 -0.32 1.79
CA LEU A 64 6.10 0.73 2.79
C LEU A 64 5.22 1.92 2.41
N VAL A 65 4.24 2.22 3.24
CA VAL A 65 3.23 3.24 2.94
C VAL A 65 3.20 4.31 4.01
N ASN A 66 3.26 5.56 3.59
CA ASN A 66 2.94 6.72 4.42
C ASN A 66 1.65 7.34 3.91
N VAL A 67 0.62 7.39 4.75
CA VAL A 67 -0.69 7.92 4.38
C VAL A 67 -1.13 9.00 5.35
N HIS A 68 -1.71 10.07 4.81
CA HIS A 68 -2.25 11.16 5.62
C HIS A 68 -3.55 11.72 5.00
N GLY A 69 -4.39 12.28 5.86
CA GLY A 69 -5.66 12.90 5.48
C GLY A 69 -6.83 11.94 5.26
N GLY A 70 -8.04 12.48 5.30
CA GLY A 70 -9.30 11.75 5.16
C GLY A 70 -9.55 10.72 6.27
N GLY A 71 -10.36 9.70 5.98
CA GLY A 71 -10.65 8.57 6.89
C GLY A 71 -10.16 7.23 6.34
N PHE A 72 -10.27 6.16 7.12
CA PHE A 72 -9.72 4.84 6.79
C PHE A 72 -10.14 4.29 5.41
N THR A 73 -11.40 4.51 5.00
CA THR A 73 -11.92 4.08 3.69
C THR A 73 -11.30 4.86 2.51
N GLY A 74 -11.05 6.16 2.71
CA GLY A 74 -10.35 7.01 1.74
C GLY A 74 -8.90 6.61 1.63
N GLN A 75 -8.26 6.37 2.77
CA GLN A 75 -6.86 5.95 2.86
C GLN A 75 -6.65 4.59 2.18
N ALA A 76 -7.45 3.56 2.48
CA ALA A 76 -7.32 2.25 1.84
C ALA A 76 -7.38 2.34 0.30
N GLY A 77 -8.30 3.14 -0.24
CA GLY A 77 -8.38 3.35 -1.69
C GLY A 77 -7.24 4.18 -2.27
N ALA A 78 -6.69 5.14 -1.51
CA ALA A 78 -5.48 5.86 -1.91
C ALA A 78 -4.26 4.91 -1.95
N ILE A 79 -4.09 4.05 -0.94
CA ILE A 79 -3.01 3.07 -0.89
C ILE A 79 -3.10 2.11 -2.07
N ARG A 80 -4.29 1.56 -2.36
CA ARG A 80 -4.53 0.70 -3.52
C ARG A 80 -4.01 1.34 -4.82
N HIS A 81 -4.39 2.61 -5.04
CA HIS A 81 -3.95 3.34 -6.23
C HIS A 81 -2.44 3.60 -6.23
N GLY A 82 -1.84 3.88 -5.07
CA GLY A 82 -0.40 4.06 -4.93
C GLY A 82 0.38 2.79 -5.26
N ILE A 83 -0.09 1.62 -4.81
CA ILE A 83 0.50 0.31 -5.13
C ILE A 83 0.43 0.05 -6.64
N SER A 84 -0.74 0.24 -7.26
CA SER A 84 -0.87 0.07 -8.71
C SER A 84 0.08 0.95 -9.51
N ARG A 85 0.33 2.20 -9.06
CA ARG A 85 1.27 3.11 -9.74
C ARG A 85 2.74 2.78 -9.47
N ALA A 86 3.04 2.11 -8.36
CA ALA A 86 4.40 1.66 -8.07
C ALA A 86 4.75 0.36 -8.82
N LEU A 87 3.76 -0.39 -9.30
CA LEU A 87 3.92 -1.62 -10.08
C LEU A 87 4.07 -1.38 -11.60
N LEU A 88 3.82 -0.16 -12.08
CA LEU A 88 4.05 0.27 -13.46
C LEU A 88 5.49 0.76 -13.62
#